data_AF-A0A9Y4N8K3-F1
#
_entry.id   AF-A0A9Y4N8K3-F1
#
_cell.length_a   1.000
_cell.length_b   1.000
_cell.length_c   1.000
_cell.angle_alpha   90.00
_cell.angle_beta   90.00
_cell.angle_gamma   90.00
#
_symmetry.space_group_name_H-M   'P 1'
#
loop_
_entity.id
_entity.type
_entity.pdbx_description
1 polymer ?
#
loop_
_entity_poly.entity_id
_entity_poly.type
_entity_poly.pdbx_seq_one_letter_code
_entity_poly.pdbx_strand_id
1 'polypeptide(L)'
;MKRLCRRLAVAVAVLVWLGALVYLLVLSRRKLPELGTGAGAGVAGGGETAYNQISDAEWEDMLEGFDERGYLSARRWKPGDDPYTLYAFNQRESERIPSNRALRDTRHYRYKETLKNLTRKKHKTPHKHTTQHTDTETYIETRAHVHCLHTEISCNTEHLCSV
;
A
#
# COMPACT_ATOMS: atom_id res chain seq x y z
N MET A 1 -10.74 53.81 35.69
CA MET A 1 -9.31 53.44 35.46
C MET A 1 -9.04 51.93 35.43
N LYS A 2 -9.61 51.11 36.32
CA LYS A 2 -9.34 49.64 36.40
C LYS A 2 -9.68 48.81 35.13
N ARG A 3 -10.64 49.27 34.31
CA ARG A 3 -11.07 48.56 33.07
C ARG A 3 -10.09 48.75 31.91
N LEU A 4 -9.40 49.89 31.85
CA LEU A 4 -8.38 50.18 30.83
C LEU A 4 -7.12 49.35 31.09
N CYS A 5 -6.69 49.25 32.36
CA CYS A 5 -5.56 48.40 32.75
C CYS A 5 -5.75 46.92 32.39
N ARG A 6 -6.99 46.40 32.52
CA ARG A 6 -7.30 45.01 32.15
C ARG A 6 -7.24 44.79 30.64
N ARG A 7 -7.74 45.74 29.84
CA ARG A 7 -7.67 45.64 28.36
C ARG A 7 -6.23 45.73 27.87
N LEU A 8 -5.42 46.59 28.47
CA LEU A 8 -3.99 46.69 28.18
C LEU A 8 -3.25 45.40 28.59
N ALA A 9 -3.56 44.82 29.75
CA ALA A 9 -2.99 43.55 30.18
C ALA A 9 -3.33 42.39 29.22
N VAL A 10 -4.58 42.33 28.72
CA VAL A 10 -5.00 41.35 27.73
C VAL A 10 -4.29 41.57 26.39
N ALA A 11 -4.16 42.82 25.94
CA ALA A 11 -3.42 43.12 24.71
C ALA A 11 -1.95 42.71 24.79
N VAL A 12 -1.28 42.97 25.92
CA VAL A 12 0.10 42.54 26.17
C VAL A 12 0.20 41.01 26.19
N ALA A 13 -0.73 40.32 26.85
CA ALA A 13 -0.76 38.85 26.89
C ALA A 13 -0.92 38.24 25.48
N VAL A 14 -1.77 38.82 24.64
CA VAL A 14 -1.94 38.39 23.24
C VAL A 14 -0.67 38.61 22.43
N LEU A 15 -0.01 39.76 22.58
CA LEU A 15 1.25 40.04 21.89
C LEU A 15 2.38 39.08 22.32
N VAL A 16 2.47 38.77 23.61
CA VAL A 16 3.43 37.78 24.13
C VAL A 16 3.11 36.38 23.57
N TRP A 17 1.83 36.01 23.49
CA TRP A 17 1.42 34.71 22.95
C TRP A 17 1.69 34.59 21.46
N LEU A 18 1.41 35.63 20.67
CA LEU A 18 1.74 35.68 19.24
C LEU A 18 3.26 35.68 19.02
N GLY A 19 4.02 36.40 19.85
CA GLY A 19 5.48 36.35 19.83
C GLY A 19 6.03 34.95 20.13
N ALA A 20 5.45 34.24 21.11
CA ALA A 20 5.80 32.86 21.42
C ALA A 20 5.44 31.91 20.27
N LEU A 21 4.27 32.08 19.64
CA LEU A 21 3.86 31.30 18.47
C LEU A 21 4.82 31.49 17.28
N VAL A 22 5.18 32.74 16.99
CA VAL A 22 6.16 33.07 15.93
C VAL A 22 7.54 32.53 16.29
N TYR A 23 7.97 32.63 17.55
CA TYR A 23 9.23 32.06 18.02
C TYR A 23 9.27 30.54 17.86
N LEU A 24 8.19 29.84 18.22
CA LEU A 24 8.07 28.39 18.04
C LEU A 24 8.04 28.00 16.56
N LEU A 25 7.39 28.79 15.69
CA LEU A 25 7.41 28.58 14.24
C LEU A 25 8.81 28.81 13.65
N VAL A 26 9.53 29.83 14.09
CA VAL A 26 10.92 30.05 13.65
C VAL A 26 11.84 28.95 14.17
N LEU A 27 11.63 28.50 15.42
CA LEU A 27 12.39 27.40 16.00
C LEU A 27 12.12 26.07 15.30
N SER A 28 10.87 25.80 14.89
CA SER A 28 10.53 24.60 14.11
C SER A 28 11.12 24.64 12.70
N ARG A 29 11.23 25.84 12.09
CA ARG A 29 11.96 26.04 10.83
C ARG A 29 13.48 25.89 10.97
N ARG A 30 14.04 26.19 12.16
CA ARG A 30 15.47 26.03 12.45
C ARG A 30 15.86 24.63 12.97
N LYS A 31 14.91 23.86 13.52
CA LYS A 31 15.12 22.49 14.00
C LYS A 31 15.03 21.39 12.92
N LEU A 32 15.06 21.77 11.64
CA LEU A 32 15.24 20.85 10.50
C LEU A 32 16.51 21.24 9.73
N PRO A 33 17.68 21.14 10.39
CA PRO A 33 18.67 20.16 9.95
C PRO A 33 19.26 19.41 11.15
N GLU A 34 19.79 18.21 10.93
CA GLU A 34 20.42 17.29 11.92
C GLU A 34 19.53 16.19 12.53
N LEU A 35 18.66 15.57 11.74
CA LEU A 35 18.39 14.12 11.87
C LEU A 35 17.99 13.53 10.51
N GLY A 36 18.95 13.46 9.59
CA GLY A 36 18.69 12.90 8.26
C GLY A 36 19.69 13.28 7.19
N THR A 37 21.00 13.18 7.47
CA THR A 37 21.98 13.11 6.38
C THR A 37 21.96 11.68 5.85
N GLY A 38 20.96 11.39 5.02
CA GLY A 38 20.75 10.07 4.42
C GLY A 38 19.47 10.03 3.59
N ALA A 39 19.60 10.47 2.34
CA ALA A 39 18.66 10.32 1.22
C ALA A 39 17.39 11.22 1.21
N GLY A 40 17.30 12.06 0.17
CA GLY A 40 16.02 12.56 -0.33
C GLY A 40 15.79 14.07 -0.26
N ALA A 41 16.74 14.88 -0.75
CA ALA A 41 16.40 16.23 -1.18
C ALA A 41 15.46 16.15 -2.39
N GLY A 42 14.18 16.47 -2.18
CA GLY A 42 13.26 16.87 -3.24
C GLY A 42 11.88 16.23 -3.21
N VAL A 43 11.00 16.65 -2.29
CA VAL A 43 9.56 16.83 -2.60
C VAL A 43 9.03 17.97 -1.74
N ALA A 44 9.11 19.19 -2.27
CA ALA A 44 8.26 20.28 -1.81
C ALA A 44 6.91 20.15 -2.54
N GLY A 45 5.86 19.77 -1.81
CA GLY A 45 4.47 19.83 -2.27
C GLY A 45 3.77 18.48 -2.39
N GLY A 46 2.68 18.29 -1.64
CA GLY A 46 1.72 17.20 -1.87
C GLY A 46 1.49 16.26 -0.68
N GLY A 47 1.10 16.79 0.49
CA GLY A 47 0.86 15.99 1.69
C GLY A 47 -0.52 15.32 1.81
N GLU A 48 -1.41 15.44 0.81
CA GLU A 48 -2.83 15.04 0.98
C GLU A 48 -3.33 13.93 0.03
N THR A 49 -2.45 13.31 -0.77
CA THR A 49 -2.87 12.28 -1.75
C THR A 49 -2.14 10.94 -1.67
N ALA A 50 -1.05 10.82 -0.90
CA ALA A 50 -0.20 9.61 -0.90
C ALA A 50 -0.68 8.49 0.04
N TYR A 51 -1.49 8.77 1.07
CA TYR A 51 -1.95 7.75 2.02
C TYR A 51 -3.08 6.85 1.48
N ASN A 52 -3.67 7.19 0.34
CA ASN A 52 -4.85 6.48 -0.18
C ASN A 52 -4.56 5.36 -1.19
N GLN A 53 -3.29 5.09 -1.54
CA GLN A 53 -2.95 4.08 -2.57
C GLN A 53 -1.68 3.25 -2.27
N ILE A 54 -1.26 3.16 -1.01
CA ILE A 54 -0.13 2.28 -0.65
C ILE A 54 -0.58 0.83 -0.82
N SER A 55 0.07 0.10 -1.71
CA SER A 55 -0.22 -1.30 -1.99
C SER A 55 0.24 -2.20 -0.85
N ASP A 56 -0.35 -3.39 -0.73
CA ASP A 56 0.06 -4.37 0.30
C ASP A 56 1.56 -4.68 0.24
N ALA A 57 2.15 -4.74 -0.96
CA ALA A 57 3.58 -4.99 -1.14
C ALA A 57 4.45 -3.84 -0.62
N GLU A 58 4.05 -2.59 -0.88
CA GLU A 58 4.76 -1.41 -0.36
C GLU A 58 4.65 -1.34 1.17
N TRP A 59 3.52 -1.74 1.75
CA TRP A 59 3.38 -1.86 3.20
C TRP A 59 4.31 -2.93 3.79
N GLU A 60 4.41 -4.10 3.16
CA GLU A 60 5.31 -5.18 3.60
C GLU A 60 6.78 -4.74 3.56
N ASP A 61 7.21 -4.10 2.47
CA ASP A 61 8.58 -3.59 2.33
C ASP A 61 8.91 -2.54 3.41
N MET A 62 7.96 -1.63 3.71
CA MET A 62 8.11 -0.64 4.78
C MET A 62 8.19 -1.30 6.17
N LEU A 63 7.42 -2.35 6.41
CA LEU A 63 7.39 -3.08 7.68
C LEU A 63 8.64 -3.96 7.85
N GLU A 64 9.19 -4.53 6.79
CA GLU A 64 10.42 -5.33 6.84
C GLU A 64 11.64 -4.48 7.26
N GLY A 65 11.68 -3.21 6.84
CA GLY A 65 12.72 -2.24 7.22
C GLY A 65 12.54 -1.57 8.59
N PHE A 66 11.44 -1.83 9.31
CA PHE A 66 11.12 -1.16 10.57
C PHE A 66 11.92 -1.73 11.76
N ASP A 67 12.63 -0.87 12.50
CA ASP A 67 13.32 -1.25 13.74
C ASP A 67 12.33 -1.44 14.91
N GLU A 68 11.70 -2.61 14.95
CA GLU A 68 10.76 -3.00 16.01
C GLU A 68 11.41 -2.95 17.40
N ARG A 69 12.67 -3.40 17.52
CA ARG A 69 13.36 -3.48 18.82
C ARG A 69 13.65 -2.11 19.40
N GLY A 70 14.12 -1.18 18.58
CA GLY A 70 14.32 0.21 18.98
C GLY A 70 13.02 0.85 19.45
N TYR A 71 11.93 0.65 18.70
CA TYR A 71 10.62 1.19 19.05
C TYR A 71 10.07 0.66 20.39
N LEU A 72 10.14 -0.66 20.61
CA LEU A 72 9.61 -1.27 21.84
C LEU A 72 10.47 -1.03 23.08
N SER A 73 11.76 -0.70 22.91
CA SER A 73 12.69 -0.50 24.03
C SER A 73 12.30 0.65 24.97
N ALA A 74 11.61 1.68 24.46
CA ALA A 74 11.24 2.88 25.22
C ALA A 74 10.26 2.61 26.37
N ARG A 75 9.47 1.53 26.27
CA ARG A 75 8.45 1.15 27.26
C ARG A 75 8.59 -0.28 27.75
N ARG A 76 9.81 -0.82 27.67
CA ARG A 76 10.09 -2.20 28.04
C ARG A 76 9.76 -2.45 29.52
N TRP A 77 9.11 -3.58 29.79
CA TRP A 77 8.85 -4.07 31.14
C TRP A 77 10.18 -4.27 31.90
N LYS A 78 10.22 -3.83 33.15
CA LYS A 78 11.41 -3.93 34.00
C LYS A 78 11.31 -5.16 34.92
N PRO A 79 12.40 -5.95 35.06
CA PRO A 79 12.44 -7.03 36.02
C PRO A 79 12.15 -6.54 37.44
N GLY A 80 11.15 -7.13 38.09
CA GLY A 80 10.73 -6.79 39.45
C GLY A 80 9.43 -5.99 39.53
N ASP A 81 9.02 -5.34 38.44
CA ASP A 81 7.71 -4.66 38.36
C ASP A 81 6.60 -5.69 38.02
N ASP A 82 5.38 -5.45 38.51
CA ASP A 82 4.23 -6.28 38.14
C ASP A 82 3.91 -6.10 36.64
N PRO A 83 3.92 -7.18 35.84
CA PRO A 83 3.65 -7.13 34.40
C PRO A 83 2.26 -6.64 33.99
N TYR A 84 1.33 -6.45 34.94
CA TYR A 84 -0.02 -5.92 34.69
C TYR A 84 -0.20 -4.45 35.13
N THR A 85 0.86 -3.77 35.54
CA THR A 85 0.76 -2.40 36.10
C THR A 85 0.26 -1.37 35.08
N LEU A 86 0.73 -1.44 33.84
CA LEU A 86 0.38 -0.47 32.79
C LEU A 86 -0.87 -0.87 32.01
N TYR A 87 -1.12 -2.17 31.87
CA TYR A 87 -2.13 -2.72 30.98
C TYR A 87 -2.80 -3.94 31.61
N ALA A 88 -4.07 -4.16 31.26
CA ALA A 88 -4.85 -5.33 31.67
C ALA A 88 -4.45 -6.64 30.94
N PHE A 89 -3.21 -6.72 30.44
CA PHE A 89 -2.62 -7.91 29.82
C PHE A 89 -1.18 -8.07 30.30
N ASN A 90 -0.62 -9.27 30.15
CA ASN A 90 0.74 -9.55 30.60
C ASN A 90 1.77 -8.89 29.69
N GLN A 91 2.35 -7.79 30.15
CA GLN A 91 3.31 -7.03 29.35
C GLN A 91 4.59 -7.84 29.05
N ARG A 92 5.13 -8.54 30.05
CA ARG A 92 6.35 -9.35 29.91
C ARG A 92 6.19 -10.42 28.83
N GLU A 93 5.05 -11.11 28.82
CA GLU A 93 4.81 -12.17 27.83
C GLU A 93 4.58 -11.57 26.43
N SER A 94 3.91 -10.42 26.32
CA SER A 94 3.73 -9.75 25.02
C SER A 94 5.06 -9.28 24.43
N GLU A 95 5.96 -8.73 25.24
CA GLU A 95 7.28 -8.27 24.77
C GLU A 95 8.22 -9.41 24.38
N ARG A 96 7.97 -10.61 24.90
CA ARG A 96 8.74 -11.81 24.55
C ARG A 96 8.46 -12.28 23.12
N ILE A 97 7.29 -11.96 22.59
CA ILE A 97 6.78 -12.51 21.34
C ILE A 97 6.96 -11.48 20.21
N PRO A 98 7.53 -11.86 19.05
CA PRO A 98 7.70 -10.93 17.93
C PRO A 98 6.35 -10.53 17.31
N SER A 99 6.30 -9.34 16.69
CA SER A 99 5.12 -8.82 15.98
C SER A 99 4.59 -9.77 14.90
N ASN A 100 5.49 -10.35 14.09
CA ASN A 100 5.20 -11.21 12.94
C ASN A 100 5.11 -12.71 13.26
N ARG A 101 4.72 -13.07 14.50
CA ARG A 101 4.62 -14.48 14.90
C ARG A 101 3.63 -15.26 14.02
N ALA A 102 3.99 -16.49 13.65
CA ALA A 102 3.07 -17.39 12.99
C ALA A 102 1.92 -17.78 13.94
N LEU A 103 0.69 -17.47 13.55
CA LEU A 103 -0.51 -17.90 14.26
C LEU A 103 -1.16 -19.11 13.58
N ARG A 104 -1.65 -20.06 14.40
CA ARG A 104 -2.42 -21.18 13.89
C ARG A 104 -3.76 -20.68 13.36
N ASP A 105 -4.08 -21.06 12.12
CA ASP A 105 -5.35 -20.72 11.50
C ASP A 105 -6.52 -21.50 12.15
N THR A 106 -7.30 -20.81 12.97
CA THR A 106 -8.51 -21.33 13.66
C THR A 106 -9.80 -21.15 12.86
N ARG A 107 -9.72 -20.62 11.62
CA ARG A 107 -10.90 -20.36 10.80
C ARG A 107 -11.57 -21.67 10.38
N HIS A 108 -12.89 -21.62 10.23
CA HIS A 108 -13.70 -22.76 9.81
C HIS A 108 -13.25 -23.30 8.44
N TYR A 109 -13.29 -24.63 8.24
CA TYR A 109 -12.77 -25.28 7.04
C TYR A 109 -13.39 -24.72 5.74
N ARG A 110 -14.70 -24.44 5.75
CA ARG A 110 -15.42 -23.83 4.61
C ARG A 110 -14.81 -22.50 4.18
N TYR A 111 -14.36 -21.68 5.13
CA TYR A 111 -13.71 -20.41 4.81
C TYR A 111 -12.29 -20.61 4.27
N LYS A 112 -11.56 -21.62 4.76
CA LYS A 112 -10.26 -21.98 4.19
C LYS A 112 -10.40 -22.45 2.74
N GLU A 113 -11.43 -23.22 2.42
CA GLU A 113 -11.71 -23.68 1.06
C GLU A 113 -12.10 -22.54 0.12
N THR A 114 -12.99 -21.64 0.55
CA THR A 114 -13.36 -20.47 -0.26
C THR A 114 -12.15 -19.57 -0.53
N LEU A 115 -11.30 -19.33 0.48
CA LEU A 115 -10.06 -18.56 0.29
C LEU A 115 -9.09 -19.23 -0.69
N LYS A 116 -8.90 -20.55 -0.60
CA LYS A 116 -8.07 -21.29 -1.59
C LYS A 116 -8.63 -21.14 -3.01
N ASN A 117 -9.94 -21.17 -3.17
CA ASN A 117 -10.59 -21.02 -4.47
C ASN A 117 -10.46 -19.58 -5.00
N LEU A 118 -10.52 -18.58 -4.12
CA LEU A 118 -10.32 -17.16 -4.46
C LEU A 118 -8.87 -16.86 -4.84
N THR A 119 -7.89 -17.33 -4.08
CA THR A 119 -6.47 -17.16 -4.43
C THR A 119 -6.13 -17.86 -5.73
N ARG A 120 -6.69 -19.06 -5.96
CA ARG A 120 -6.55 -19.78 -7.24
C ARG A 120 -7.16 -19.03 -8.42
N LYS A 121 -8.29 -18.33 -8.22
CA LYS A 121 -8.88 -17.45 -9.25
C LYS A 121 -8.03 -16.20 -9.49
N LYS A 122 -7.44 -15.61 -8.44
CA LYS A 122 -6.55 -14.43 -8.53
C LYS A 122 -5.27 -14.72 -9.34
N HIS A 123 -4.71 -15.91 -9.21
CA HIS A 123 -3.56 -16.36 -10.03
C HIS A 123 -3.94 -16.78 -11.47
N LYS A 124 -5.23 -16.92 -11.79
CA LYS A 124 -5.70 -17.38 -13.11
C LYS A 124 -6.17 -16.24 -14.02
N THR A 125 -6.16 -14.99 -13.56
CA THR A 125 -6.33 -13.82 -14.44
C THR A 125 -4.97 -13.39 -15.00
N PRO A 126 -4.66 -13.66 -16.28
CA PRO A 126 -3.42 -13.15 -16.87
C PRO A 126 -3.52 -11.63 -17.00
N HIS A 127 -2.51 -10.93 -16.50
CA HIS A 127 -2.19 -9.57 -16.95
C HIS A 127 -1.99 -9.63 -18.47
N LYS A 128 -2.98 -9.16 -19.25
CA LYS A 128 -2.77 -8.79 -20.64
C LYS A 128 -2.39 -7.31 -20.66
N HIS A 129 -1.10 -7.03 -20.79
CA HIS A 129 -0.64 -5.77 -21.36
C HIS A 129 0.50 -6.00 -22.36
N THR A 130 0.23 -5.49 -23.58
CA THR A 130 1.16 -4.98 -24.59
C THR A 130 1.92 -6.00 -25.46
N THR A 131 1.27 -6.26 -26.60
CA THR A 131 1.78 -6.12 -27.98
C THR A 131 3.28 -6.31 -28.22
N GLN A 132 3.62 -7.42 -28.89
CA GLN A 132 4.62 -7.39 -29.95
C GLN A 132 4.05 -8.00 -31.24
N HIS A 133 4.29 -7.24 -32.29
CA HIS A 133 4.08 -7.46 -33.70
C HIS A 133 4.68 -8.80 -34.16
N THR A 134 3.88 -9.68 -34.77
CA THR A 134 4.28 -10.50 -35.92
C THR A 134 3.00 -10.90 -36.66
N ASP A 135 2.55 -10.00 -37.54
CA ASP A 135 1.64 -10.30 -38.63
C ASP A 135 2.35 -11.28 -39.58
N THR A 136 2.01 -12.58 -39.57
CA THR A 136 2.25 -13.45 -40.74
C THR A 136 1.46 -14.77 -40.77
N GLU A 137 0.77 -15.20 -39.72
CA GLU A 137 0.11 -16.54 -39.72
C GLU A 137 -1.41 -16.53 -39.99
N THR A 138 -2.02 -15.39 -40.27
CA THR A 138 -3.46 -15.26 -40.58
C THR A 138 -3.76 -14.89 -42.04
N TYR A 139 -2.84 -15.16 -42.96
CA TYR A 139 -3.07 -15.02 -44.41
C TYR A 139 -3.04 -16.35 -45.18
N ILE A 140 -2.46 -17.41 -44.60
CA ILE A 140 -2.38 -18.72 -45.28
C ILE A 140 -3.68 -19.53 -45.10
N GLU A 141 -4.32 -19.43 -43.93
CA GLU A 141 -5.49 -20.25 -43.61
C GLU A 141 -6.79 -19.77 -44.29
N THR A 142 -6.93 -18.46 -44.52
CA THR A 142 -8.06 -17.89 -45.27
C THR A 142 -7.95 -18.14 -46.77
N ARG A 143 -6.74 -18.29 -47.33
CA ARG A 143 -6.57 -18.65 -48.75
C ARG A 143 -6.86 -20.12 -49.03
N ALA A 144 -6.58 -21.01 -48.08
CA ALA A 144 -6.92 -22.43 -48.19
C ALA A 144 -8.45 -22.66 -48.22
N HIS A 145 -9.21 -21.93 -47.40
CA HIS A 145 -10.67 -22.06 -47.36
C HIS A 145 -11.36 -21.53 -48.63
N VAL A 146 -10.87 -20.42 -49.21
CA VAL A 146 -11.45 -19.86 -50.44
C VAL A 146 -11.13 -20.73 -51.66
N HIS A 147 -9.97 -21.39 -51.69
CA HIS A 147 -9.64 -22.32 -52.77
C HIS A 147 -10.43 -23.63 -52.67
N CYS A 148 -10.70 -24.12 -51.45
CA CYS A 148 -11.49 -25.34 -51.24
C CYS A 148 -12.96 -25.17 -51.65
N LEU A 149 -13.57 -24.02 -51.30
CA LEU A 149 -14.95 -23.70 -51.67
C LEU A 149 -15.13 -23.48 -53.19
N HIS A 150 -14.13 -22.95 -53.89
CA HIS A 150 -14.21 -22.80 -55.35
C HIS A 150 -14.13 -24.15 -56.09
N THR A 151 -13.33 -25.10 -55.60
CA THR A 151 -13.27 -26.45 -56.17
C THR A 151 -14.53 -27.29 -55.91
N GLU A 152 -15.16 -27.15 -54.75
CA GLU A 152 -16.43 -27.87 -54.47
C GLU A 152 -17.60 -27.34 -55.33
N ILE A 153 -17.65 -26.03 -55.60
CA ILE A 153 -18.69 -25.43 -56.44
C ILE A 153 -18.51 -25.82 -57.93
N SER A 154 -17.27 -25.94 -58.40
CA SER A 154 -16.99 -26.39 -59.78
C SER A 154 -17.29 -27.89 -59.97
N CYS A 155 -17.09 -28.73 -58.96
CA CYS A 155 -17.34 -30.17 -59.07
C CYS A 155 -18.85 -30.50 -59.03
N ASN A 156 -19.63 -29.77 -58.23
CA ASN A 156 -21.10 -29.96 -58.16
C ASN A 156 -21.87 -29.43 -59.38
N THR A 157 -21.27 -28.57 -60.21
CA THR A 157 -21.90 -28.09 -61.45
C THR A 157 -21.64 -29.01 -62.64
N GLU A 158 -20.56 -29.79 -62.65
CA GLU A 158 -20.32 -30.80 -63.69
C GLU A 158 -21.19 -32.04 -63.55
N HIS A 159 -21.61 -32.39 -62.31
CA HIS A 159 -22.49 -33.54 -62.07
C HIS A 159 -23.97 -33.31 -62.42
N LEU A 160 -24.38 -32.08 -62.73
CA LEU A 160 -25.75 -31.73 -63.14
C LEU A 160 -25.88 -31.38 -64.63
N CYS A 161 -24.79 -31.46 -65.41
CA CYS A 161 -24.77 -31.13 -66.84
C CYS A 161 -24.21 -32.24 -67.77
N SER A 162 -24.08 -33.48 -67.29
CA SER A 162 -23.90 -34.64 -68.17
C SER A 162 -25.05 -35.64 -67.96
N VAL A 163 -25.96 -35.62 -68.94
CA VAL A 163 -26.75 -36.72 -69.53
C VAL A 163 -27.01 -37.95 -68.66
#